data_AF-F5RKW5-F1
#
_entry.id   AF-F5RKW5-F1
#
_cell.length_a   1.000
_cell.length_b   1.000
_cell.length_c   1.000
_cell.angle_alpha   90.00
_cell.angle_beta   90.00
_cell.angle_gamma   90.00
#
_symmetry.space_group_name_H-M   'P 1'
#
loop_
_entity.id
_entity.type
_entity.pdbx_description
1 polymer ?
#
loop_
_entity_poly.entity_id
_entity_poly.type
_entity_poly.pdbx_seq_one_letter_code
_entity_poly.pdbx_strand_id
1 'polypeptide(L)'
;MYELWRNLVPCKNALKEKENGEFLIVSSACLEIFYLNDSAREVFLLMDGHSSVERIIDRMMGIYDVERAVLENDIIDVIRELQWKNLILLRRRAA
;
A
#
# COMPACT_ATOMS: atom_id res chain seq x y z
N MET A 1 -15.45 -3.44 -6.67
CA MET A 1 -14.80 -2.28 -6.03
C MET A 1 -13.42 -2.02 -6.61
N TYR A 2 -12.63 -3.08 -6.86
CA TYR A 2 -11.35 -3.05 -7.56
C TYR A 2 -11.31 -2.21 -8.85
N GLU A 3 -12.30 -2.34 -9.75
CA GLU A 3 -12.34 -1.58 -11.01
C GLU A 3 -12.25 -0.06 -10.84
N LEU A 4 -12.73 0.49 -9.71
CA LEU A 4 -12.64 1.92 -9.43
C LEU A 4 -11.24 2.34 -8.96
N TRP A 5 -10.44 1.39 -8.44
CA TRP A 5 -9.17 1.63 -7.75
C TRP A 5 -7.97 1.26 -8.61
N ARG A 6 -8.13 0.34 -9.57
CA ARG A 6 -7.03 -0.21 -10.40
C ARG A 6 -6.11 0.83 -11.02
N ASN A 7 -6.67 1.98 -11.41
CA ASN A 7 -5.97 3.08 -12.07
C ASN A 7 -5.48 4.18 -11.11
N LEU A 8 -5.82 4.10 -9.83
CA LEU A 8 -5.34 5.03 -8.82
C LEU A 8 -3.89 4.71 -8.49
N VAL A 9 -3.19 5.75 -8.08
CA VAL A 9 -1.76 5.70 -7.74
C VAL A 9 -1.63 6.05 -6.27
N PRO A 10 -1.26 5.09 -5.40
CA PRO A 10 -0.97 5.38 -4.01
C PRO A 10 0.35 6.12 -3.87
N CYS A 11 0.34 7.20 -3.09
CA CYS A 11 1.49 8.01 -2.72
C CYS A 11 1.66 7.95 -1.21
N LYS A 12 2.88 7.69 -0.74
CA LYS A 12 3.20 7.77 0.68
C LYS A 12 3.00 9.19 1.20
N ASN A 13 2.42 9.28 2.39
CA ASN A 13 2.26 10.50 3.19
C ASN A 13 2.91 10.34 4.58
N ALA A 14 3.85 9.41 4.70
CA ALA A 14 4.60 9.17 5.93
C ALA A 14 5.73 10.20 6.09
N LEU A 15 5.98 10.61 7.32
CA LEU A 15 7.09 11.50 7.67
C LEU A 15 8.42 10.76 7.78
N LYS A 16 8.38 9.52 8.30
CA LYS A 16 9.56 8.69 8.54
C LYS A 16 9.22 7.22 8.47
N GLU A 17 10.15 6.46 7.92
CA GLU A 17 10.12 5.01 7.79
C GLU A 17 11.38 4.43 8.45
N LYS A 18 11.24 3.32 9.18
CA LYS A 18 12.37 2.57 9.75
C LYS A 18 12.09 1.07 9.69
N GLU A 19 12.96 0.35 9.00
CA GLU A 19 12.94 -1.12 9.00
C GLU A 19 13.51 -1.65 10.33
N ASN A 20 12.86 -2.68 10.86
CA ASN A 20 13.30 -3.35 12.08
C ASN A 20 13.12 -4.86 11.96
N GLY A 21 13.81 -5.47 10.99
CA GLY A 21 13.73 -6.90 10.72
C GLY A 21 12.33 -7.29 10.24
N GLU A 22 11.50 -7.75 11.17
CA GLU A 22 10.18 -8.36 10.92
C GLU A 22 9.06 -7.33 10.66
N PHE A 23 9.28 -6.04 10.92
CA PHE A 23 8.25 -5.01 10.73
C PHE A 23 8.83 -3.70 10.23
N LEU A 24 7.96 -2.93 9.57
CA LEU A 24 8.25 -1.55 9.17
C LEU A 24 7.56 -0.59 10.13
N ILE A 25 8.35 0.27 10.76
CA ILE A 25 7.86 1.34 11.63
C ILE A 25 7.64 2.58 10.77
N VAL A 26 6.42 3.10 10.74
CA VAL A 26 6.05 4.26 9.93
C VAL A 26 5.41 5.34 10.80
N SER A 27 5.83 6.58 10.62
CA SER A 27 5.22 7.74 11.30
C SER A 27 4.33 8.52 10.35
N SER A 28 3.08 8.77 10.75
CA SER A 28 2.12 9.57 9.98
C SER A 28 2.38 11.07 10.12
N ALA A 29 1.75 11.87 9.26
CA ALA A 29 1.77 13.33 9.35
C ALA A 29 1.22 13.86 10.69
N CYS A 30 0.42 13.07 11.41
CA CYS A 30 -0.15 13.42 12.71
C CYS A 30 0.76 13.02 13.89
N LEU A 31 2.02 12.64 13.63
CA LEU A 31 3.01 12.17 14.63
C LEU A 31 2.64 10.86 15.33
N GLU A 32 1.69 10.10 14.77
CA GLU A 32 1.37 8.75 15.22
C GLU A 32 2.36 7.74 14.62
N ILE A 33 2.63 6.65 15.35
CA ILE A 33 3.56 5.60 14.94
C ILE A 33 2.79 4.30 14.74
N PHE A 34 2.98 3.67 13.59
CA PHE A 34 2.36 2.40 13.23
C PHE A 34 3.42 1.35 12.91
N TYR A 35 3.08 0.10 13.19
CA TYR A 35 3.88 -1.07 12.87
C TYR A 35 3.17 -1.83 11.74
N LEU A 36 3.81 -1.92 10.59
CA LEU A 36 3.31 -2.70 9.45
C LEU A 36 3.91 -4.11 9.51
N ASN A 37 3.05 -5.11 9.37
CA ASN A 37 3.45 -6.51 9.20
C ASN A 37 4.11 -6.73 7.83
N ASP A 38 4.63 -7.92 7.58
CA ASP A 38 5.33 -8.24 6.32
C ASP A 38 4.50 -7.91 5.08
N SER A 39 3.25 -8.38 4.98
CA SER A 39 2.42 -8.13 3.80
C SER A 39 2.13 -6.64 3.60
N ALA A 40 1.76 -5.91 4.66
CA ALA A 40 1.49 -4.48 4.56
C ALA A 40 2.77 -3.68 4.26
N ARG A 41 3.93 -4.12 4.78
CA ARG A 41 5.25 -3.57 4.44
C ARG A 41 5.51 -3.71 2.94
N GLU A 42 5.38 -4.91 2.38
CA GLU A 42 5.64 -5.15 0.95
C GLU A 42 4.75 -4.26 0.07
N VAL A 43 3.44 -4.22 0.35
CA VAL A 43 2.51 -3.36 -0.39
C VAL A 43 2.90 -1.89 -0.24
N PHE A 44 3.21 -1.42 0.97
CA PHE A 44 3.58 -0.04 1.24
C PHE A 44 4.90 0.37 0.54
N LEU A 45 5.90 -0.52 0.50
CA LEU A 45 7.16 -0.29 -0.19
C LEU A 45 6.98 -0.16 -1.72
N LEU A 46 5.98 -0.83 -2.29
CA LEU A 46 5.62 -0.72 -3.72
C LEU A 46 4.89 0.59 -4.07
N MET A 47 4.45 1.38 -3.08
CA MET A 47 3.79 2.67 -3.29
C MET A 47 4.81 3.79 -3.53
N ASP A 48 5.45 3.76 -4.69
CA ASP A 48 6.45 4.75 -5.14
C ASP A 48 5.82 6.08 -5.62
N GLY A 49 4.49 6.20 -5.57
CA GLY A 49 3.77 7.33 -6.11
C GLY A 49 3.62 7.33 -7.63
N HIS A 50 4.10 6.33 -8.36
CA HIS A 50 3.98 6.21 -9.82
C HIS A 50 3.24 4.94 -10.26
N SER A 51 3.40 3.87 -9.49
CA SER A 51 2.79 2.57 -9.71
C SER A 51 1.30 2.61 -9.37
N SER A 52 0.46 2.13 -10.28
CA SER A 52 -0.98 2.00 -10.02
C SER A 52 -1.27 0.79 -9.12
N VAL A 53 -2.46 0.77 -8.51
CA VAL A 53 -2.92 -0.38 -7.72
C VAL A 53 -2.84 -1.69 -8.51
N GLU A 54 -3.22 -1.68 -9.79
CA GLU A 54 -3.09 -2.84 -10.68
C GLU A 54 -1.64 -3.34 -10.80
N ARG A 55 -0.67 -2.43 -10.96
CA ARG A 55 0.76 -2.80 -11.03
C ARG A 55 1.28 -3.36 -9.72
N ILE A 56 0.80 -2.84 -8.59
CA ILE A 56 1.15 -3.35 -7.27
C ILE A 56 0.62 -4.79 -7.12
N ILE A 57 -0.64 -5.03 -7.48
CA ILE A 57 -1.23 -6.38 -7.48
C ILE A 57 -0.44 -7.32 -8.39
N ASP A 58 -0.12 -6.92 -9.62
CA ASP A 58 0.63 -7.77 -10.55
C ASP A 58 2.03 -8.15 -10.01
N ARG A 59 2.69 -7.24 -9.27
CA ARG A 59 3.96 -7.55 -8.59
C ARG A 59 3.75 -8.51 -7.42
N MET A 60 2.72 -8.29 -6.61
CA MET A 60 2.41 -9.12 -5.45
C MET A 60 1.99 -10.55 -5.87
N MET A 61 1.27 -10.70 -6.98
CA MET A 61 0.95 -12.00 -7.59
C MET A 61 2.20 -12.80 -7.98
N GLY A 62 3.32 -12.15 -8.26
CA GLY A 62 4.59 -12.83 -8.54
C GLY A 62 5.33 -13.31 -7.29
N ILE A 63 4.94 -12.82 -6.11
CA ILE A 63 5.56 -13.15 -4.81
C ILE A 63 4.70 -14.19 -4.06
N TYR A 64 3.38 -14.06 -4.15
CA TYR A 64 2.43 -14.88 -3.42
C TYR A 64 1.66 -15.82 -4.37
N ASP A 65 1.66 -17.12 -4.05
CA ASP A 65 0.89 -18.14 -4.76
C ASP A 65 -0.56 -18.17 -4.24
N VAL A 66 -1.34 -17.15 -4.60
CA VAL A 66 -2.73 -16.98 -4.19
C VAL A 66 -3.61 -16.60 -5.39
N GLU A 67 -4.92 -16.80 -5.25
CA GLU A 67 -5.86 -16.36 -6.26
C GLU A 67 -5.88 -14.83 -6.38
N ARG A 68 -5.87 -14.33 -7.62
CA ARG A 68 -5.87 -12.89 -7.92
C ARG A 68 -7.01 -12.14 -7.24
N ALA A 69 -8.22 -12.71 -7.25
CA ALA A 69 -9.39 -12.08 -6.63
C ALA A 69 -9.26 -11.95 -5.11
N VAL A 70 -8.57 -12.88 -4.44
CA VAL A 70 -8.29 -12.79 -3.00
C VAL A 70 -7.31 -11.65 -2.76
N LEU A 71 -6.20 -11.62 -3.51
CA LEU A 71 -5.17 -10.59 -3.37
C LEU A 71 -5.67 -9.19 -3.69
N GLU A 72 -6.55 -9.05 -4.69
CA GLU A 72 -7.21 -7.78 -5.03
C GLU A 72 -7.98 -7.20 -3.84
N ASN A 73 -8.74 -8.04 -3.13
CA ASN A 73 -9.48 -7.60 -1.95
C ASN A 73 -8.55 -7.26 -0.78
N ASP A 74 -7.56 -8.12 -0.51
CA ASP A 74 -6.59 -7.89 0.57
C ASP A 74 -5.81 -6.58 0.36
N ILE A 75 -5.35 -6.31 -0.86
CA ILE A 75 -4.62 -5.07 -1.17
C ILE A 75 -5.54 -3.85 -1.03
N ILE A 76 -6.80 -3.94 -1.45
CA ILE A 76 -7.74 -2.83 -1.26
C ILE A 76 -7.94 -2.55 0.23
N ASP A 77 -8.08 -3.57 1.05
CA ASP A 77 -8.27 -3.41 2.50
C ASP A 77 -7.01 -2.82 3.15
N VAL A 78 -5.82 -3.26 2.76
CA VAL A 78 -4.54 -2.67 3.20
C VAL A 78 -4.46 -1.19 2.81
N ILE A 79 -4.79 -0.82 1.57
CA ILE A 79 -4.77 0.58 1.13
C ILE A 79 -5.75 1.41 1.96
N ARG A 80 -6.96 0.89 2.23
CA ARG A 80 -7.96 1.60 3.06
C ARG A 80 -7.46 1.81 4.49
N GLU A 81 -6.86 0.79 5.10
CA GLU A 81 -6.29 0.89 6.44
C GLU A 81 -5.16 1.92 6.50
N LEU A 82 -4.26 1.92 5.51
CA LEU A 82 -3.18 2.89 5.41
C LEU A 82 -3.70 4.33 5.19
N GLN A 83 -4.78 4.49 4.42
CA GLN A 83 -5.45 5.79 4.25
C GLN A 83 -6.06 6.29 5.56
N TRP A 84 -6.74 5.41 6.33
CA TRP A 84 -7.29 5.77 7.63
C TRP A 84 -6.22 6.19 8.63
N LYS A 85 -5.03 5.59 8.57
CA LYS A 85 -3.85 5.96 9.37
C LYS A 85 -3.10 7.19 8.83
N ASN A 86 -3.61 7.83 7.78
CA ASN A 86 -3.00 8.96 7.09
C ASN A 86 -1.55 8.68 6.61
N LEU A 87 -1.26 7.42 6.30
CA LEU A 87 0.06 6.97 5.82
C LEU A 87 0.21 7.07 4.31
N ILE A 88 -0.90 7.07 3.58
CA ILE A 88 -0.94 7.15 2.11
C ILE A 88 -2.10 8.01 1.63
N LEU A 89 -1.97 8.51 0.40
CA LEU A 89 -3.01 9.20 -0.34
C LEU A 89 -3.19 8.53 -1.70
N LEU A 90 -4.42 8.46 -2.21
CA LEU A 90 -4.69 7.98 -3.56
C LEU A 90 -4.86 9.17 -4.50
N ARG A 91 -4.05 9.22 -5.55
CA ARG A 91 -4.22 10.18 -6.64
C ARG A 91 -4.73 9.52 -7.90
N ARG A 92 -5.48 10.27 -8.71
CA ARG A 92 -5.72 9.87 -10.11
C ARG A 92 -4.41 10.04 -10.86
N ARG A 93 -4.11 9.08 -11.74
CA ARG A 93 -3.00 9.24 -12.69
C ARG A 93 -3.29 10.49 -13.54
N ALA A 94 -2.42 11.49 -13.48
CA ALA A 94 -2.49 12.61 -14.40
C ALA A 94 -2.29 12.05 -15.82
N ALA A 95 -3.19 12.44 -16.73
CA ALA A 95 -3.13 12.09 -18.15
C ALA A 95 -1.87 12.66 -18.81
#